data_AF-E0VLP4-F1
#
_entry.id   AF-E0VLP4-F1
#
_cell.length_a   1.000
_cell.length_b   1.000
_cell.length_c   1.000
_cell.angle_alpha   90.00
_cell.angle_beta   90.00
_cell.angle_gamma   90.00
#
_symmetry.space_group_name_H-M   'P 1'
#
loop_
_entity.id
_entity.type
_entity.pdbx_description
1 polymer ?
#
loop_
_entity_poly.entity_id
_entity_poly.type
_entity_poly.pdbx_seq_one_letter_code
_entity_poly.pdbx_strand_id
1 'polypeptide(L)'
;MCIFSNLFDGYYLPLIIGALIFNIQYRRSSTFRYYAKFTYFSLHSAFFATFFLPIMFFRPRNWKNALIPAAGLRLIKRLFGFKWKIKGHENIVQDSGAVVLINHQSIIDLIVLAELWPIMDHCTVISKKEIFYLGPFGLASYLWGTIFIDRLNPDKAKDTINKTGKIVQMRKAKLCMFPEGTRHGEDELLPFKKGAFHVAIASGVPIQPVVVSKYYYIDYKNKKFDSGYTQIEILPPIPTNKYTRENIDELIDKTYNVMSQKYKELNKQVFAKVETEKYDCNENKKFCSVRSDNSNPLTNLVKDVELLNDSQVTHRLTNSRAQIQQGL
;
A
#
# COMPACT_ATOMS: atom_id res chain seq x y z
N MET A 1 -49.54 12.83 -16.33
CA MET A 1 -48.45 13.78 -16.70
C MET A 1 -47.93 14.59 -15.50
N CYS A 2 -48.11 14.14 -14.24
CA CYS A 2 -47.71 14.87 -13.01
C CYS A 2 -46.63 14.17 -12.16
N ILE A 3 -46.01 13.09 -12.65
CA ILE A 3 -44.96 12.37 -11.89
C ILE A 3 -43.55 12.91 -12.21
N PHE A 4 -43.38 13.64 -13.32
CA PHE A 4 -42.10 14.24 -13.72
C PHE A 4 -41.86 15.67 -13.21
N SER A 5 -42.87 16.35 -12.65
CA SER A 5 -42.73 17.73 -12.17
C SER A 5 -42.04 17.85 -10.80
N ASN A 6 -41.94 16.76 -10.02
CA ASN A 6 -41.25 16.76 -8.72
C ASN A 6 -39.77 16.35 -8.80
N LEU A 7 -39.25 15.99 -9.99
CA LEU A 7 -37.82 15.65 -10.13
C LEU A 7 -36.90 16.89 -10.18
N PHE A 8 -37.49 18.08 -10.29
CA PHE A 8 -36.81 19.37 -10.37
C PHE A 8 -37.21 20.31 -9.22
N ASP A 9 -37.51 19.77 -8.04
CA ASP A 9 -37.53 20.58 -6.83
C ASP A 9 -36.16 21.27 -6.70
N GLY A 10 -36.15 22.60 -6.52
CA GLY A 10 -34.96 23.46 -6.60
C GLY A 10 -33.81 23.10 -5.63
N TYR A 11 -34.02 22.13 -4.74
CA TYR A 11 -33.03 21.55 -3.84
C TYR A 11 -32.03 20.61 -4.52
N TYR A 12 -32.39 19.93 -5.62
CA TYR A 12 -31.48 18.99 -6.28
C TYR A 12 -30.47 19.67 -7.22
N LEU A 13 -30.86 20.80 -7.83
CA LEU A 13 -29.99 21.57 -8.72
C LEU A 13 -28.65 21.99 -8.08
N PRO A 14 -28.60 22.59 -6.87
CA PRO A 14 -27.33 22.93 -6.23
C PRO A 14 -26.48 21.68 -5.89
N LEU A 15 -27.11 20.55 -5.56
CA LEU A 15 -26.40 19.29 -5.30
C LEU A 15 -25.74 18.74 -6.58
N ILE A 16 -26.45 18.77 -7.70
CA ILE A 16 -25.92 18.35 -9.01
C ILE A 16 -24.77 19.26 -9.43
N ILE A 17 -24.95 20.58 -9.34
CA ILE A 17 -23.90 21.56 -9.65
C ILE A 17 -22.68 21.33 -8.75
N GLY A 18 -22.88 21.14 -7.45
CA GLY A 18 -21.82 20.84 -6.49
C GLY A 18 -21.06 19.55 -6.84
N ALA A 19 -21.77 18.49 -7.22
CA ALA A 19 -21.18 17.22 -7.63
C ALA A 19 -20.35 17.35 -8.93
N LEU A 20 -20.83 18.14 -9.90
CA LEU A 20 -20.10 18.44 -11.14
C LEU A 20 -18.83 19.23 -10.86
N ILE A 21 -18.92 20.31 -10.07
CA ILE A 21 -17.75 21.10 -9.65
C ILE A 21 -16.74 20.20 -8.94
N PHE A 22 -17.18 19.39 -7.97
CA PHE A 22 -16.32 18.44 -7.28
C PHE A 22 -15.61 17.50 -8.26
N ASN A 23 -16.33 16.93 -9.22
CA ASN A 23 -15.75 16.00 -10.20
C ASN A 23 -14.69 16.68 -11.08
N ILE A 24 -14.98 17.89 -11.54
CA ILE A 24 -14.04 18.71 -12.33
C ILE A 24 -12.78 18.99 -11.52
N GLN A 25 -12.92 19.48 -10.28
CA GLN A 25 -11.78 19.79 -9.41
C GLN A 25 -10.95 18.55 -9.09
N TYR A 26 -11.61 17.42 -8.82
CA TYR A 26 -10.97 16.14 -8.54
C TYR A 26 -10.14 15.60 -9.71
N ARG A 27 -10.62 15.80 -10.94
CA ARG A 27 -9.89 15.41 -12.16
C ARG A 27 -8.74 16.37 -12.49
N ARG A 28 -8.96 17.68 -12.37
CA ARG A 28 -8.00 18.70 -12.81
C ARG A 28 -6.90 19.02 -11.81
N SER A 29 -7.18 18.95 -10.51
CA SER A 29 -6.24 19.36 -9.47
C SER A 29 -5.72 18.16 -8.66
N SER A 30 -4.41 17.91 -8.73
CA SER A 30 -3.73 16.91 -7.89
C SER A 30 -3.87 17.25 -6.41
N THR A 31 -3.71 18.53 -6.05
CA THR A 31 -3.84 19.03 -4.68
C THR A 31 -5.24 18.82 -4.12
N PHE A 32 -6.28 19.15 -4.89
CA PHE A 32 -7.66 18.90 -4.45
C PHE A 32 -7.92 17.41 -4.25
N ARG A 33 -7.49 16.57 -5.21
CA ARG A 33 -7.60 15.11 -5.11
C ARG A 33 -6.85 14.57 -3.88
N TYR A 34 -5.68 15.09 -3.57
CA TYR A 34 -4.89 14.72 -2.40
C TYR A 34 -5.65 14.97 -1.10
N TYR A 35 -6.16 16.20 -0.90
CA TYR A 35 -6.90 16.52 0.32
C TYR A 35 -8.23 15.78 0.37
N ALA A 36 -8.96 15.68 -0.74
CA ALA A 36 -10.20 14.92 -0.81
C ALA A 36 -10.00 13.45 -0.40
N LYS A 37 -8.95 12.79 -0.89
CA LYS A 37 -8.63 11.40 -0.51
C LYS A 37 -8.23 11.27 0.95
N PHE A 38 -7.37 12.14 1.48
CA PHE A 38 -6.99 12.07 2.91
C PHE A 38 -8.16 12.41 3.85
N THR A 39 -9.01 13.35 3.48
CA THR A 39 -10.25 13.66 4.21
C THR A 39 -11.19 12.46 4.18
N TYR A 40 -11.44 11.87 3.01
CA TYR A 40 -12.26 10.66 2.89
C TYR A 40 -11.69 9.51 3.74
N PHE A 41 -10.38 9.26 3.66
CA PHE A 41 -9.70 8.25 4.46
C PHE A 41 -9.91 8.47 5.96
N SER A 42 -9.78 9.72 6.42
CA SER A 42 -9.90 10.07 7.84
C SER A 42 -11.34 9.95 8.35
N LEU A 43 -12.31 10.46 7.58
CA LEU A 43 -13.73 10.36 7.91
C LEU A 43 -14.21 8.92 7.91
N HIS A 44 -13.81 8.13 6.91
CA HIS A 44 -14.17 6.71 6.85
C HIS A 44 -13.56 5.92 8.01
N SER A 45 -12.29 6.18 8.34
CA SER A 45 -11.63 5.55 9.50
C SER A 45 -12.33 5.91 10.81
N ALA A 46 -12.70 7.18 10.99
CA ALA A 46 -13.46 7.64 12.15
C ALA A 46 -14.85 6.99 12.22
N PHE A 47 -15.55 6.86 11.09
CA PHE A 47 -16.85 6.18 11.02
C PHE A 47 -16.75 4.73 11.48
N PHE A 48 -15.83 3.93 10.92
CA PHE A 48 -15.65 2.54 11.33
C PHE A 48 -15.19 2.40 12.79
N ALA A 49 -14.35 3.32 13.25
CA ALA A 49 -13.92 3.34 14.64
C ALA A 49 -15.02 3.79 15.62
N THR A 50 -16.07 4.46 15.17
CA THR A 50 -17.16 4.96 16.06
C THR A 50 -18.39 4.08 15.97
N PHE A 51 -18.88 3.82 14.77
CA PHE A 51 -20.15 3.14 14.51
C PHE A 51 -20.17 1.71 15.07
N PHE A 52 -19.02 1.02 15.03
CA PHE A 52 -18.88 -0.34 15.52
C PHE A 52 -18.39 -0.45 16.96
N LEU A 53 -18.21 0.67 17.69
CA LEU A 53 -17.81 0.65 19.10
C LEU A 53 -18.70 -0.24 19.98
N PRO A 54 -20.05 -0.21 19.89
CA PRO A 54 -20.91 -1.04 20.72
C PRO A 54 -20.57 -2.54 20.62
N ILE A 55 -20.21 -3.01 19.42
CA ILE A 55 -19.82 -4.41 19.20
C ILE A 55 -18.48 -4.73 19.89
N MET A 56 -17.53 -3.80 19.85
CA MET A 56 -16.21 -3.99 20.45
C MET A 56 -16.27 -4.05 21.99
N PHE A 57 -17.25 -3.39 22.62
CA PHE A 57 -17.46 -3.42 24.07
C PHE A 57 -17.82 -4.81 24.60
N PHE A 58 -18.42 -5.69 23.79
CA PHE A 58 -18.68 -7.08 24.19
C PHE A 58 -17.42 -7.93 24.29
N ARG A 59 -16.29 -7.48 23.71
CA ARG A 59 -15.01 -8.20 23.70
C ARG A 59 -13.85 -7.23 23.95
N PRO A 60 -13.79 -6.57 25.11
CA PRO A 60 -12.80 -5.54 25.35
C PRO A 60 -11.38 -6.10 25.25
N ARG A 61 -10.49 -5.32 24.64
CA ARG A 61 -9.07 -5.65 24.43
C ARG A 61 -8.82 -6.95 23.63
N ASN A 62 -9.75 -7.30 22.74
CA ASN A 62 -9.62 -8.44 21.85
C ASN A 62 -9.13 -8.00 20.46
N TRP A 63 -8.03 -8.58 19.98
CA TRP A 63 -7.44 -8.25 18.69
C TRP A 63 -8.43 -8.42 17.51
N LYS A 64 -9.43 -9.32 17.64
CA LYS A 64 -10.47 -9.51 16.62
C LYS A 64 -11.30 -8.25 16.37
N ASN A 65 -11.38 -7.33 17.33
CA ASN A 65 -12.06 -6.05 17.13
C ASN A 65 -11.37 -5.21 16.04
N ALA A 66 -10.06 -5.39 15.79
CA ALA A 66 -9.34 -4.70 14.72
C ALA A 66 -9.80 -5.15 13.32
N LEU A 67 -10.38 -6.35 13.18
CA LEU A 67 -10.83 -6.87 11.89
C LEU A 67 -11.99 -6.06 11.28
N ILE A 68 -12.79 -5.38 12.12
CA ILE A 68 -13.91 -4.54 11.69
C ILE A 68 -13.40 -3.28 10.95
N PRO A 69 -12.59 -2.40 11.57
CA PRO A 69 -12.00 -1.26 10.85
C PRO A 69 -11.04 -1.72 9.75
N ALA A 70 -10.38 -2.87 9.89
CA ALA A 70 -9.56 -3.44 8.84
C ALA A 70 -10.37 -3.69 7.56
N ALA A 71 -11.56 -4.29 7.66
CA ALA A 71 -12.43 -4.53 6.52
C ALA A 71 -12.79 -3.22 5.79
N GLY A 72 -13.09 -2.15 6.53
CA GLY A 72 -13.31 -0.81 5.96
C GLY A 72 -12.07 -0.25 5.25
N LEU A 73 -10.90 -0.34 5.86
CA LEU A 73 -9.65 0.10 5.23
C LEU A 73 -9.30 -0.70 3.97
N ARG A 74 -9.61 -2.00 3.92
CA ARG A 74 -9.44 -2.83 2.72
C ARG A 74 -10.42 -2.44 1.60
N LEU A 75 -11.60 -1.90 1.94
CA LEU A 75 -12.49 -1.27 0.97
C LEU A 75 -11.88 0.03 0.43
N ILE A 76 -11.37 0.90 1.30
CA ILE A 76 -10.68 2.13 0.88
C ILE A 76 -9.53 1.81 -0.07
N LYS A 77 -8.73 0.78 0.21
CA LYS A 77 -7.66 0.30 -0.68
C LYS A 77 -8.17 0.11 -2.12
N ARG A 78 -9.30 -0.58 -2.28
CA ARG A 78 -9.91 -0.82 -3.61
C ARG A 78 -10.40 0.48 -4.24
N LEU A 79 -11.08 1.34 -3.46
CA LEU A 79 -11.60 2.63 -3.94
C LEU A 79 -10.49 3.59 -4.39
N PHE A 80 -9.33 3.56 -3.74
CA PHE A 80 -8.17 4.37 -4.12
C PHE A 80 -7.36 3.77 -5.28
N GLY A 81 -7.76 2.60 -5.79
CA GLY A 81 -7.08 1.91 -6.89
C GLY A 81 -5.72 1.33 -6.48
N PHE A 82 -5.54 1.04 -5.20
CA PHE A 82 -4.31 0.44 -4.69
C PHE A 82 -4.26 -1.06 -5.02
N LYS A 83 -3.23 -1.46 -5.77
CA LYS A 83 -2.96 -2.85 -6.12
C LYS A 83 -1.83 -3.37 -5.24
N TRP A 84 -2.16 -4.08 -4.17
CA TRP A 84 -1.17 -4.52 -3.19
C TRP A 84 -0.96 -6.03 -3.27
N LYS A 85 0.31 -6.46 -3.29
CA LYS A 85 0.70 -7.88 -3.28
C LYS A 85 1.48 -8.17 -2.01
N ILE A 86 1.07 -9.22 -1.31
CA ILE A 86 1.75 -9.71 -0.10
C ILE A 86 2.46 -11.02 -0.45
N LYS A 87 3.71 -11.17 -0.03
CA LYS A 87 4.53 -12.38 -0.16
C LYS A 87 5.07 -12.79 1.23
N GLY A 88 5.53 -14.04 1.35
CA GLY A 88 6.16 -14.52 2.59
C GLY A 88 5.17 -15.00 3.64
N HIS A 89 3.98 -15.46 3.26
CA HIS A 89 2.97 -15.94 4.21
C HIS A 89 3.50 -17.14 5.01
N GLU A 90 4.33 -17.96 4.37
CA GLU A 90 5.06 -19.09 4.95
C GLU A 90 6.04 -18.69 6.07
N ASN A 91 6.48 -17.43 6.11
CA ASN A 91 7.40 -16.92 7.13
C ASN A 91 6.69 -16.43 8.40
N ILE A 92 5.35 -16.41 8.42
CA ILE A 92 4.58 -15.92 9.57
C ILE A 92 4.79 -16.88 10.75
N VAL A 93 5.33 -16.37 11.85
CA VAL A 93 5.47 -17.11 13.11
C VAL A 93 4.11 -17.59 13.62
N GLN A 94 3.93 -18.91 13.75
CA GLN A 94 2.67 -19.53 14.20
C GLN A 94 2.71 -19.94 15.68
N ASP A 95 3.81 -20.57 16.11
CA ASP A 95 3.83 -21.31 17.38
C ASP A 95 4.18 -20.46 18.61
N SER A 96 4.65 -19.24 18.39
CA SER A 96 5.06 -18.28 19.42
C SER A 96 4.52 -16.88 19.15
N GLY A 97 4.65 -16.00 20.14
CA GLY A 97 4.50 -14.57 19.90
C GLY A 97 5.65 -14.04 19.03
N ALA A 98 5.53 -12.81 18.55
CA ALA A 98 6.60 -12.15 17.80
C ALA A 98 6.53 -10.63 17.94
N VAL A 99 7.67 -9.95 17.77
CA VAL A 99 7.68 -8.50 17.54
C VAL A 99 7.75 -8.29 16.04
N VAL A 100 6.66 -7.80 15.46
CA VAL A 100 6.53 -7.57 14.02
C VAL A 100 7.03 -6.17 13.71
N LEU A 101 8.09 -6.04 12.91
CA LEU A 101 8.68 -4.77 12.54
C LEU A 101 8.31 -4.40 11.11
N ILE A 102 7.67 -3.25 10.94
CA ILE A 102 7.20 -2.73 9.65
C ILE A 102 7.87 -1.37 9.43
N ASN A 103 8.43 -1.09 8.24
CA ASN A 103 8.89 0.27 7.93
C ASN A 103 7.70 1.25 7.85
N HIS A 104 7.91 2.51 8.23
CA HIS A 104 6.84 3.49 8.39
C HIS A 104 6.97 4.63 7.41
N GLN A 105 6.01 4.82 6.50
CA GLN A 105 6.09 5.82 5.45
C GLN A 105 4.95 6.84 5.51
N SER A 106 3.75 6.44 5.95
CA SER A 106 2.54 7.21 5.74
C SER A 106 1.43 6.83 6.72
N ILE A 107 0.41 7.68 6.85
CA ILE A 107 -0.84 7.26 7.52
C ILE A 107 -1.53 6.10 6.78
N ILE A 108 -1.23 5.91 5.49
CA ILE A 108 -1.69 4.77 4.68
C ILE A 108 -1.15 3.42 5.19
N ASP A 109 -0.13 3.41 6.06
CA ASP A 109 0.33 2.17 6.72
C ASP A 109 -0.75 1.53 7.60
N LEU A 110 -1.82 2.24 7.96
CA LEU A 110 -2.99 1.62 8.58
C LEU A 110 -3.66 0.58 7.65
N ILE A 111 -3.60 0.77 6.32
CA ILE A 111 -4.08 -0.23 5.36
C ILE A 111 -3.13 -1.44 5.34
N VAL A 112 -1.83 -1.25 5.58
CA VAL A 112 -0.88 -2.39 5.72
C VAL A 112 -1.28 -3.23 6.92
N LEU A 113 -1.53 -2.60 8.07
CA LEU A 113 -2.05 -3.30 9.24
C LEU A 113 -3.37 -4.01 8.95
N ALA A 114 -4.28 -3.38 8.20
CA ALA A 114 -5.55 -3.97 7.81
C ALA A 114 -5.42 -5.22 6.92
N GLU A 115 -4.38 -5.30 6.10
CA GLU A 115 -4.09 -6.51 5.31
C GLU A 115 -3.33 -7.58 6.12
N LEU A 116 -2.50 -7.18 7.10
CA LEU A 116 -1.73 -8.10 7.92
C LEU A 116 -2.56 -8.75 9.05
N TRP A 117 -3.48 -8.01 9.67
CA TRP A 117 -4.26 -8.51 10.82
C TRP A 117 -5.02 -9.82 10.55
N PRO A 118 -5.69 -10.01 9.40
CA PRO A 118 -6.39 -11.26 9.12
C PRO A 118 -5.47 -12.46 8.93
N ILE A 119 -4.21 -12.26 8.52
CA ILE A 119 -3.27 -13.35 8.20
C ILE A 119 -2.27 -13.64 9.34
N MET A 120 -1.99 -12.66 10.20
CA MET A 120 -1.01 -12.81 11.26
C MET A 120 -1.57 -13.46 12.53
N ASP A 121 -2.87 -13.32 12.79
CA ASP A 121 -3.54 -13.76 14.01
C ASP A 121 -2.94 -13.16 15.30
N HIS A 122 -3.77 -12.85 16.30
CA HIS A 122 -3.32 -12.28 17.57
C HIS A 122 -2.36 -11.05 17.47
N CYS A 123 -2.34 -10.28 16.37
CA CYS A 123 -1.51 -9.05 16.29
C CYS A 123 -2.21 -7.84 16.90
N THR A 124 -1.48 -7.12 17.74
CA THR A 124 -1.82 -5.78 18.22
C THR A 124 -0.67 -4.81 17.92
N VAL A 125 -0.89 -3.52 18.13
CA VAL A 125 0.06 -2.45 17.78
C VAL A 125 0.53 -1.72 19.05
N ILE A 126 1.79 -1.28 19.07
CA ILE A 126 2.25 -0.25 20.00
C ILE A 126 2.11 1.13 19.34
N SER A 127 1.40 2.03 20.02
CA SER A 127 1.19 3.40 19.57
C SER A 127 1.62 4.43 20.63
N LYS A 128 1.81 5.68 20.19
CA LYS A 128 2.09 6.80 21.10
C LYS A 128 0.86 7.12 21.94
N LYS A 129 1.05 7.50 23.20
CA LYS A 129 -0.04 7.77 24.16
C LYS A 129 -1.04 8.80 23.65
N GLU A 130 -0.61 9.78 22.86
CA GLU A 130 -1.46 10.83 22.31
C GLU A 130 -2.55 10.27 21.38
N ILE A 131 -2.33 9.11 20.73
CA ILE A 131 -3.32 8.48 19.86
C ILE A 131 -4.55 8.00 20.65
N PHE A 132 -4.37 7.66 21.92
CA PHE A 132 -5.49 7.30 22.80
C PHE A 132 -6.52 8.43 22.93
N TYR A 133 -6.07 9.69 22.82
CA TYR A 133 -6.94 10.86 22.97
C TYR A 133 -7.60 11.32 21.66
N LEU A 134 -7.45 10.56 20.56
CA LEU A 134 -8.13 10.83 19.28
C LEU A 134 -9.59 10.35 19.30
N GLY A 135 -10.32 10.70 20.35
CA GLY A 135 -11.75 10.42 20.50
C GLY A 135 -12.12 8.95 20.26
N PRO A 136 -13.15 8.66 19.44
CA PRO A 136 -13.58 7.29 19.13
C PRO A 136 -12.48 6.39 18.57
N PHE A 137 -11.55 6.94 17.79
CA PHE A 137 -10.43 6.15 17.24
C PHE A 137 -9.49 5.66 18.35
N GLY A 138 -9.16 6.54 19.30
CA GLY A 138 -8.35 6.18 20.47
C GLY A 138 -9.02 5.09 21.33
N LEU A 139 -10.34 5.20 21.55
CA LEU A 139 -11.11 4.22 22.29
C LEU A 139 -11.23 2.88 21.55
N ALA A 140 -11.58 2.89 20.26
CA ALA A 140 -11.63 1.68 19.44
C ALA A 140 -10.27 0.98 19.42
N SER A 141 -9.19 1.76 19.31
CA SER A 141 -7.84 1.21 19.29
C SER A 141 -7.43 0.55 20.59
N TYR A 142 -7.84 1.13 21.72
CA TYR A 142 -7.75 0.47 23.01
C TYR A 142 -8.56 -0.83 23.07
N LEU A 143 -9.80 -0.84 22.56
CA LEU A 143 -10.69 -1.99 22.58
C LEU A 143 -10.22 -3.14 21.68
N TRP A 144 -9.43 -2.89 20.63
CA TRP A 144 -8.75 -3.96 19.90
C TRP A 144 -7.39 -4.36 20.49
N GLY A 145 -7.04 -3.80 21.63
CA GLY A 145 -5.88 -4.21 22.42
C GLY A 145 -4.60 -3.43 22.13
N THR A 146 -4.67 -2.27 21.46
CA THR A 146 -3.51 -1.38 21.26
C THR A 146 -2.87 -1.04 22.59
N ILE A 147 -1.54 -1.02 22.60
CA ILE A 147 -0.73 -0.68 23.75
C ILE A 147 -0.18 0.72 23.53
N PHE A 148 -0.48 1.62 24.46
CA PHE A 148 -0.09 3.02 24.38
C PHE A 148 1.15 3.26 25.24
N ILE A 149 2.18 3.86 24.66
CA ILE A 149 3.42 4.19 25.35
C ILE A 149 3.63 5.70 25.42
N ASP A 150 4.08 6.17 26.58
CA ASP A 150 4.49 7.55 26.79
C ASP A 150 5.95 7.71 26.38
N ARG A 151 6.19 8.21 25.16
CA ARG A 151 7.55 8.34 24.62
C ARG A 151 8.34 9.49 25.27
N LEU A 152 7.66 10.39 25.99
CA LEU A 152 8.29 11.50 26.71
C LEU A 152 8.77 11.06 28.11
N ASN A 153 8.30 9.91 28.60
CA ASN A 153 8.76 9.31 29.84
C ASN A 153 9.37 7.92 29.59
N PRO A 154 10.69 7.85 29.33
CA PRO A 154 11.37 6.61 28.97
C PRO A 154 11.20 5.49 29.99
N ASP A 155 11.13 5.81 31.28
CA ASP A 155 11.00 4.78 32.33
C ASP A 155 9.59 4.18 32.37
N LYS A 156 8.54 5.01 32.24
CA LYS A 156 7.17 4.50 32.05
C LYS A 156 7.01 3.71 30.75
N ALA A 157 7.68 4.13 29.68
CA ALA A 157 7.70 3.38 28.43
C ALA A 157 8.34 2.00 28.61
N LYS A 158 9.50 1.92 29.28
CA LYS A 158 10.18 0.67 29.62
C LYS A 158 9.31 -0.26 30.46
N ASP A 159 8.64 0.26 31.49
CA ASP A 159 7.73 -0.56 32.32
C ASP A 159 6.57 -1.13 31.50
N THR A 160 5.98 -0.32 30.62
CA THR A 160 4.90 -0.76 29.74
C THR A 160 5.40 -1.84 28.77
N ILE A 161 6.59 -1.67 28.22
CA ILE A 161 7.28 -2.64 27.35
C ILE A 161 7.53 -3.96 28.09
N ASN A 162 8.07 -3.92 29.31
CA ASN A 162 8.36 -5.12 30.11
C ASN A 162 7.07 -5.89 30.44
N LYS A 163 6.01 -5.17 30.83
CA LYS A 163 4.67 -5.77 31.07
C LYS A 163 4.10 -6.38 29.80
N THR A 164 4.29 -5.71 28.66
CA THR A 164 3.85 -6.21 27.35
C THR A 164 4.55 -7.50 26.98
N GLY A 165 5.84 -7.62 27.27
CA GLY A 165 6.60 -8.81 26.91
C GLY A 165 6.08 -10.11 27.51
N LYS A 166 5.64 -10.06 28.78
CA LYS A 166 4.97 -11.21 29.43
C LYS A 166 3.68 -11.59 28.71
N ILE A 167 2.90 -10.61 28.23
CA ILE A 167 1.63 -10.85 27.52
C ILE A 167 1.90 -11.45 26.13
N VAL A 168 2.91 -10.94 25.43
CA VAL A 168 3.34 -11.44 24.11
C VAL A 168 3.67 -12.92 24.18
N GLN A 169 4.42 -13.34 25.19
CA GLN A 169 4.76 -14.75 25.41
C GLN A 169 3.53 -15.57 25.81
N MET A 170 2.79 -15.19 26.87
CA MET A 170 1.67 -15.98 27.40
C MET A 170 0.52 -16.14 26.41
N ARG A 171 0.24 -15.13 25.60
CA ARG A 171 -0.89 -15.13 24.65
C ARG A 171 -0.49 -15.47 23.23
N LYS A 172 0.77 -15.83 23.00
CA LYS A 172 1.37 -15.99 21.65
C LYS A 172 1.02 -14.79 20.75
N ALA A 173 1.00 -13.60 21.34
CA ALA A 173 0.53 -12.41 20.65
C ALA A 173 1.64 -11.84 19.77
N LYS A 174 1.25 -11.22 18.67
CA LYS A 174 2.15 -10.50 17.79
C LYS A 174 2.07 -9.01 18.10
N LEU A 175 3.21 -8.35 18.15
CA LEU A 175 3.31 -6.95 18.49
C LEU A 175 3.89 -6.16 17.32
N CYS A 176 2.98 -5.56 16.57
CA CYS A 176 3.26 -4.74 15.41
C CYS A 176 3.86 -3.39 15.86
N MET A 177 5.09 -3.08 15.42
CA MET A 177 5.84 -1.87 15.75
C MET A 177 6.54 -1.27 14.53
N PHE A 178 6.70 0.05 14.54
CA PHE A 178 7.43 0.79 13.52
C PHE A 178 8.81 1.19 14.10
N PRO A 179 9.91 0.50 13.72
CA PRO A 179 11.19 0.63 14.40
C PRO A 179 11.84 2.01 14.21
N GLU A 180 11.53 2.72 13.12
CA GLU A 180 11.98 4.09 12.84
C GLU A 180 11.39 5.12 13.83
N GLY A 181 10.22 4.82 14.38
CA GLY A 181 9.51 5.66 15.35
C GLY A 181 8.84 6.92 14.78
N THR A 182 9.08 7.24 13.51
CA THR A 182 8.44 8.31 12.72
C THR A 182 8.20 7.82 11.30
N ARG A 183 7.43 8.58 10.51
CA ARG A 183 7.18 8.29 9.10
C ARG A 183 8.32 8.81 8.23
N HIS A 184 8.76 8.00 7.28
CA HIS A 184 9.78 8.31 6.30
C HIS A 184 9.49 7.55 5.00
N GLY A 185 9.18 8.29 3.94
CA GLY A 185 8.76 7.74 2.65
C GLY A 185 9.81 7.88 1.56
N GLU A 186 11.10 7.95 1.90
CA GLU A 186 12.18 8.13 0.94
C GLU A 186 12.81 6.80 0.49
N ASP A 187 13.95 6.85 -0.20
CA ASP A 187 14.59 5.69 -0.82
C ASP A 187 15.35 4.79 0.16
N GLU A 188 15.59 5.27 1.38
CA GLU A 188 16.25 4.54 2.45
C GLU A 188 15.38 4.48 3.71
N LEU A 189 15.67 3.53 4.60
CA LEU A 189 15.01 3.43 5.89
C LEU A 189 15.73 4.33 6.90
N LEU A 190 15.00 4.87 7.88
CA LEU A 190 15.65 5.56 9.00
C LEU A 190 16.31 4.56 9.96
N PRO A 191 17.29 5.03 10.77
CA PRO A 191 17.85 4.23 11.86
C PRO A 191 16.76 3.71 12.80
N PHE A 192 16.92 2.45 13.21
CA PHE A 192 15.96 1.79 14.08
C PHE A 192 16.18 2.11 15.56
N LYS A 193 15.09 2.31 16.29
CA LYS A 193 15.11 2.57 17.74
C LYS A 193 15.14 1.26 18.52
N LYS A 194 15.89 1.24 19.63
CA LYS A 194 16.11 0.05 20.49
C LYS A 194 14.85 -0.54 21.13
N GLY A 195 13.78 0.25 21.27
CA GLY A 195 12.60 -0.12 22.07
C GLY A 195 11.95 -1.44 21.66
N ALA A 196 11.77 -1.70 20.37
CA ALA A 196 11.16 -2.94 19.90
C ALA A 196 12.04 -4.18 20.13
N PHE A 197 13.35 -4.01 20.02
CA PHE A 197 14.35 -5.06 20.24
C PHE A 197 14.44 -5.43 21.72
N HIS A 198 14.34 -4.45 22.63
CA HIS A 198 14.21 -4.73 24.06
C HIS A 198 12.96 -5.56 24.37
N VAL A 199 11.82 -5.27 23.74
CA VAL A 199 10.61 -6.10 23.90
C VAL A 199 10.89 -7.54 23.44
N ALA A 200 11.47 -7.70 22.25
CA ALA A 200 11.70 -9.02 21.67
C ALA A 200 12.63 -9.89 22.53
N ILE A 201 13.76 -9.32 22.98
CA ILE A 201 14.72 -9.99 23.86
C ILE A 201 14.07 -10.30 25.23
N ALA A 202 13.42 -9.32 25.86
CA ALA A 202 12.80 -9.51 27.18
C ALA A 202 11.66 -10.54 27.18
N SER A 203 11.02 -10.75 26.03
CA SER A 203 9.94 -11.73 25.88
C SER A 203 10.43 -13.09 25.36
N GLY A 204 11.70 -13.19 24.98
CA GLY A 204 12.25 -14.39 24.32
C GLY A 204 11.55 -14.74 23.00
N VAL A 205 11.04 -13.75 22.27
CA VAL A 205 10.31 -13.96 21.00
C VAL A 205 11.11 -13.45 19.80
N PRO A 206 10.94 -14.05 18.61
CA PRO A 206 11.63 -13.57 17.42
C PRO A 206 11.15 -12.19 16.97
N ILE A 207 12.01 -11.52 16.19
CA ILE A 207 11.62 -10.40 15.35
C ILE A 207 11.03 -10.96 14.05
N GLN A 208 9.86 -10.48 13.63
CA GLN A 208 9.26 -10.76 12.32
C GLN A 208 9.37 -9.51 11.45
N PRO A 209 10.35 -9.41 10.53
CA PRO A 209 10.46 -8.26 9.66
C PRO A 209 9.40 -8.31 8.56
N VAL A 210 8.76 -7.17 8.30
CA VAL A 210 7.84 -6.96 7.18
C VAL A 210 8.25 -5.70 6.46
N VAL A 211 8.48 -5.80 5.16
CA VAL A 211 8.96 -4.68 4.35
C VAL A 211 7.91 -4.29 3.34
N VAL A 212 7.55 -3.01 3.34
CA VAL A 212 6.60 -2.38 2.43
C VAL A 212 7.37 -1.50 1.48
N SER A 213 7.20 -1.72 0.17
CA SER A 213 7.84 -0.88 -0.87
C SER A 213 7.39 0.58 -0.79
N LYS A 214 8.19 1.49 -1.35
CA LYS A 214 7.93 2.93 -1.43
C LYS A 214 6.56 3.23 -2.03
N TYR A 215 5.79 4.11 -1.40
CA TYR A 215 4.54 4.63 -1.97
C TYR A 215 4.82 5.74 -3.01
N TYR A 216 5.44 5.40 -4.15
CA TYR A 216 5.79 6.37 -5.22
C TYR A 216 4.60 7.20 -5.78
N TYR A 217 3.37 6.76 -5.52
CA TYR A 217 2.13 7.39 -5.92
C TYR A 217 1.55 8.35 -4.86
N ILE A 218 2.20 8.49 -3.70
CA ILE A 218 1.86 9.44 -2.63
C ILE A 218 3.05 10.36 -2.39
N ASP A 219 2.83 11.67 -2.46
CA ASP A 219 3.85 12.68 -2.18
C ASP A 219 3.24 13.81 -1.35
N TYR A 220 3.74 13.96 -0.12
CA TYR A 220 3.29 14.98 0.82
C TYR A 220 3.71 16.40 0.43
N LYS A 221 4.87 16.56 -0.21
CA LYS A 221 5.41 17.86 -0.63
C LYS A 221 4.66 18.36 -1.84
N ASN A 222 4.51 17.52 -2.85
CA ASN A 222 3.86 17.85 -4.12
C ASN A 222 2.34 17.62 -4.12
N LYS A 223 1.76 17.27 -2.97
CA LYS A 223 0.32 16.98 -2.80
C LYS A 223 -0.19 16.01 -3.85
N LYS A 224 0.55 14.92 -4.06
CA LYS A 224 0.19 13.84 -4.98
C LYS A 224 -0.45 12.71 -4.19
N PHE A 225 -1.61 12.24 -4.66
CA PHE A 225 -2.23 11.03 -4.16
C PHE A 225 -2.94 10.34 -5.33
N ASP A 226 -2.22 9.43 -5.97
CA ASP A 226 -2.71 8.65 -7.10
C ASP A 226 -2.93 7.19 -6.72
N SER A 227 -3.44 6.39 -7.65
CA SER A 227 -3.45 4.93 -7.54
C SER A 227 -2.04 4.38 -7.79
N GLY A 228 -1.75 3.20 -7.25
CA GLY A 228 -0.47 2.56 -7.56
C GLY A 228 -0.33 1.15 -7.00
N TYR A 229 0.82 0.58 -7.30
CA TYR A 229 1.18 -0.79 -6.92
C TYR A 229 2.16 -0.79 -5.74
N THR A 230 1.93 -1.67 -4.76
CA THR A 230 2.80 -1.83 -3.59
C THR A 230 3.08 -3.31 -3.38
N GLN A 231 4.34 -3.63 -3.08
CA GLN A 231 4.72 -4.96 -2.59
C GLN A 231 4.95 -4.92 -1.10
N ILE A 232 4.45 -5.93 -0.41
CA ILE A 232 4.66 -6.18 1.01
C ILE A 232 5.28 -7.57 1.11
N GLU A 233 6.41 -7.69 1.78
CA GLU A 233 7.09 -8.97 1.96
C GLU A 233 7.34 -9.24 3.44
N ILE A 234 6.82 -10.37 3.91
CA ILE A 234 7.06 -10.88 5.26
C ILE A 234 8.33 -11.74 5.19
N LEU A 235 9.37 -11.32 5.91
CA LEU A 235 10.68 -11.97 5.85
C LEU A 235 10.82 -13.06 6.90
N PRO A 236 11.76 -14.02 6.74
CA PRO A 236 12.03 -15.02 7.75
C PRO A 236 12.26 -14.40 9.13
N PRO A 237 11.71 -14.99 10.20
CA PRO A 237 11.87 -14.46 11.55
C PRO A 237 13.34 -14.51 11.97
N ILE A 238 13.77 -13.50 12.73
CA ILE A 238 15.11 -13.41 13.30
C ILE A 238 15.03 -13.84 14.78
N PRO A 239 15.63 -14.99 15.15
CA PRO A 239 15.62 -15.45 16.54
C PRO A 239 16.36 -14.49 17.47
N THR A 240 15.86 -14.35 18.69
CA THR A 240 16.43 -13.46 19.71
C THR A 240 17.24 -14.19 20.78
N ASN A 241 17.26 -15.53 20.78
CA ASN A 241 17.82 -16.37 21.85
C ASN A 241 19.30 -16.10 22.17
N LYS A 242 20.10 -15.65 21.20
CA LYS A 242 21.53 -15.35 21.37
C LYS A 242 21.83 -13.89 21.72
N TYR A 243 20.79 -13.06 21.82
CA TYR A 243 20.93 -11.63 22.06
C TYR A 243 20.51 -11.27 23.48
N THR A 244 21.26 -10.35 24.07
CA THR A 244 21.05 -9.78 25.40
C THR A 244 21.01 -8.26 25.28
N ARG A 245 20.95 -7.55 26.42
CA ARG A 245 20.96 -6.08 26.39
C ARG A 245 22.31 -5.52 25.92
N GLU A 246 23.37 -6.27 26.16
CA GLU A 246 24.76 -5.89 25.91
C GLU A 246 25.11 -5.94 24.42
N ASN A 247 24.55 -6.89 23.66
CA ASN A 247 24.78 -7.03 22.22
C ASN A 247 23.53 -6.69 21.36
N ILE A 248 22.60 -5.92 21.91
CA ILE A 248 21.35 -5.55 21.23
C ILE A 248 21.59 -4.83 19.89
N ASP A 249 22.67 -4.06 19.79
CA ASP A 249 23.02 -3.31 18.59
C ASP A 249 23.31 -4.25 17.40
N GLU A 250 23.87 -5.44 17.63
CA GLU A 250 24.03 -6.45 16.59
C GLU A 250 22.70 -6.95 16.02
N LEU A 251 21.68 -7.10 16.88
CA LEU A 251 20.34 -7.50 16.44
C LEU A 251 19.68 -6.37 15.64
N ILE A 252 19.87 -5.13 16.08
CA ILE A 252 19.36 -3.94 15.38
C ILE A 252 19.98 -3.86 13.99
N ASP A 253 21.30 -3.92 13.90
CA ASP A 253 22.04 -3.82 12.63
C ASP A 253 21.68 -4.96 11.70
N LYS A 254 21.64 -6.21 12.20
CA LYS A 254 21.19 -7.36 11.41
C LYS A 254 19.80 -7.15 10.84
N THR A 255 18.86 -6.69 11.66
CA THR A 255 17.47 -6.49 11.25
C THR A 255 17.35 -5.32 10.26
N TYR A 256 18.04 -4.22 10.53
CA TYR A 256 18.10 -3.05 9.65
C TYR A 256 18.66 -3.43 8.27
N ASN A 257 19.77 -4.15 8.23
CA ASN A 257 20.41 -4.55 6.98
C ASN A 257 19.48 -5.44 6.13
N VAL A 258 18.86 -6.46 6.74
CA VAL A 258 17.90 -7.34 6.05
C VAL A 258 16.70 -6.55 5.53
N MET A 259 16.12 -5.67 6.33
CA MET A 259 14.97 -4.86 5.91
C MET A 259 15.33 -3.83 4.85
N SER A 260 16.47 -3.14 4.98
CA SER A 260 16.94 -2.10 4.05
C SER A 260 17.29 -2.70 2.70
N GLN A 261 18.01 -3.83 2.67
CA GLN A 261 18.30 -4.55 1.43
C GLN A 261 17.00 -4.96 0.71
N LYS A 262 16.05 -5.54 1.45
CA LYS A 262 14.76 -5.92 0.88
C LYS A 262 13.95 -4.70 0.40
N TYR A 263 13.98 -3.59 1.13
CA TYR A 263 13.28 -2.37 0.74
C TYR A 263 13.78 -1.86 -0.61
N LYS A 264 15.12 -1.80 -0.80
CA LYS A 264 15.74 -1.44 -2.09
C LYS A 264 15.34 -2.40 -3.20
N GLU A 265 15.35 -3.71 -2.93
CA GLU A 265 14.93 -4.74 -3.90
C GLU A 265 13.47 -4.56 -4.33
N LEU A 266 12.55 -4.44 -3.37
CA LEU A 266 11.12 -4.27 -3.64
C LEU A 266 10.83 -2.98 -4.40
N ASN A 267 11.52 -1.89 -4.06
CA ASN A 267 11.40 -0.62 -4.78
C ASN A 267 11.79 -0.80 -6.25
N LYS A 268 12.94 -1.42 -6.52
CA LYS A 268 13.39 -1.71 -7.89
C LYS A 268 12.35 -2.54 -8.67
N GLN A 269 11.79 -3.59 -8.06
CA GLN A 269 10.75 -4.41 -8.69
C GLN A 269 9.48 -3.62 -9.00
N VAL A 270 9.05 -2.75 -8.08
CA VAL A 270 7.87 -1.89 -8.27
C VAL A 270 8.10 -0.90 -9.40
N PHE A 271 9.24 -0.22 -9.43
CA PHE A 271 9.56 0.74 -10.49
C PHE A 271 9.68 0.07 -11.86
N ALA A 272 10.37 -1.08 -11.96
CA ALA A 272 10.46 -1.84 -13.20
C ALA A 272 9.06 -2.22 -13.72
N LYS A 273 8.17 -2.71 -12.85
CA LYS A 273 6.79 -3.03 -13.23
C LYS A 273 6.02 -1.80 -13.73
N VAL A 274 6.18 -0.66 -13.07
CA VAL A 274 5.52 0.59 -13.47
C VAL A 274 6.02 1.07 -14.84
N GLU A 275 7.30 0.89 -15.14
CA GLU A 275 7.87 1.20 -16.45
C GLU A 275 7.33 0.28 -17.54
N THR A 276 7.26 -1.03 -17.29
CA THR A 276 6.65 -2.00 -18.22
C THR A 276 5.19 -1.69 -18.50
N GLU A 277 4.36 -1.45 -17.47
CA GLU A 277 2.94 -1.12 -17.65
C GLU A 277 2.74 0.20 -18.44
N LYS A 278 3.66 1.16 -18.32
CA LYS A 278 3.64 2.39 -19.13
C LYS A 278 4.02 2.14 -20.57
N TYR A 279 5.04 1.31 -20.82
CA TYR A 279 5.46 0.92 -22.16
C TYR A 279 4.31 0.24 -22.91
N ASP A 280 3.69 -0.78 -22.30
CA ASP A 280 2.57 -1.52 -22.89
C ASP A 280 1.36 -0.62 -23.17
N CYS A 281 1.07 0.34 -22.28
CA CYS A 281 0.00 1.31 -22.49
C CYS A 281 0.29 2.25 -23.67
N ASN A 282 1.55 2.67 -23.84
CA ASN A 282 1.96 3.54 -24.94
C ASN A 282 1.99 2.78 -26.28
N GLU A 283 2.46 1.54 -26.32
CA GLU A 283 2.38 0.70 -27.51
C GLU A 283 0.93 0.42 -27.91
N ASN A 284 0.07 0.04 -26.97
CA ASN A 284 -1.34 -0.19 -27.26
C ASN A 284 -2.05 1.08 -27.75
N LYS A 285 -1.69 2.26 -27.23
CA LYS A 285 -2.19 3.54 -27.78
C LYS A 285 -1.70 3.81 -29.19
N LYS A 286 -0.42 3.54 -29.49
CA LYS A 286 0.11 3.63 -30.87
C LYS A 286 -0.60 2.64 -31.81
N PHE A 287 -0.84 1.42 -31.36
CA PHE A 287 -1.55 0.41 -32.13
C PHE A 287 -3.03 0.78 -32.37
N CYS A 288 -3.69 1.36 -31.36
CA CYS A 288 -5.06 1.87 -31.49
C CYS A 288 -5.13 3.12 -32.36
N SER A 289 -4.14 4.03 -32.30
CA SER A 289 -4.09 5.21 -33.17
C SER A 289 -3.79 4.86 -34.63
N VAL A 290 -2.95 3.86 -34.88
CA VAL A 290 -2.71 3.32 -36.23
C VAL A 290 -3.95 2.61 -36.78
N ARG A 291 -4.79 2.00 -35.93
CA ARG A 291 -6.08 1.43 -36.36
C ARG A 291 -7.18 2.47 -36.56
N SER A 292 -7.16 3.61 -35.87
CA SER A 292 -8.17 4.67 -36.03
C SER A 292 -7.97 5.54 -37.27
N ASP A 293 -6.78 5.57 -37.87
CA ASP A 293 -6.53 6.31 -39.11
C ASP A 293 -7.01 5.60 -40.39
N ASN A 294 -7.60 4.40 -40.26
CA ASN A 294 -8.18 3.64 -41.38
C ASN A 294 -9.71 3.49 -41.29
N SER A 295 -10.41 4.45 -40.69
CA SER A 295 -11.87 4.56 -40.79
C SER A 295 -12.28 5.78 -41.62
N ASN A 296 -11.97 5.75 -42.91
CA ASN A 296 -12.77 6.46 -43.90
C ASN A 296 -13.08 5.47 -45.05
N PRO A 297 -14.32 4.97 -45.19
CA PRO A 297 -14.67 3.95 -46.19
C PRO A 297 -14.52 4.40 -47.65
N LEU A 298 -14.15 5.66 -47.89
CA LEU A 298 -14.07 6.29 -49.21
C LEU A 298 -12.64 6.44 -49.77
N THR A 299 -11.59 6.21 -48.98
CA THR A 299 -10.20 6.29 -49.48
C THR A 299 -9.63 4.95 -49.96
N ASN A 300 -10.27 3.82 -49.66
CA ASN A 300 -9.83 2.49 -50.13
C ASN A 300 -10.36 2.11 -51.52
N LEU A 301 -11.15 2.96 -52.17
CA LEU A 301 -11.56 2.76 -53.57
C LEU A 301 -10.65 3.46 -54.59
N VAL A 302 -9.72 4.31 -54.14
CA VAL A 302 -8.75 4.99 -55.01
C VAL A 302 -7.37 4.31 -55.00
N LYS A 303 -7.00 3.63 -53.90
CA LYS A 303 -5.72 2.90 -53.81
C LYS A 303 -5.72 1.53 -54.51
N ASP A 304 -6.88 0.93 -54.72
CA ASP A 304 -7.00 -0.35 -55.44
C ASP A 304 -7.12 -0.17 -56.97
N VAL A 305 -7.16 1.07 -57.48
CA VAL A 305 -7.10 1.37 -58.92
C VAL A 305 -5.70 1.81 -59.37
N GLU A 306 -4.84 2.30 -58.45
CA GLU A 306 -3.44 2.61 -58.75
C GLU A 306 -2.48 1.41 -58.61
N LEU A 307 -2.92 0.29 -58.01
CA LEU A 307 -2.13 -0.95 -57.91
C LEU A 307 -2.32 -1.93 -59.09
N LEU A 308 -3.10 -1.57 -60.10
CA LEU A 308 -3.23 -2.37 -61.33
C LEU A 308 -2.33 -1.91 -62.48
N ASN A 309 -1.57 -0.82 -62.32
CA ASN A 309 -0.74 -0.27 -63.40
C ASN A 309 0.78 -0.42 -63.23
N ASP A 310 1.25 -1.13 -62.19
CA ASP A 310 2.69 -1.37 -61.98
C ASP A 310 3.09 -2.86 -62.03
N SER A 311 2.23 -3.68 -62.63
CA SER A 311 2.49 -5.10 -62.93
C SER A 311 3.50 -5.32 -64.07
N GLN A 312 4.19 -4.28 -64.53
CA GLN A 312 5.25 -4.38 -65.57
C GLN A 312 6.68 -4.12 -65.08
N VAL A 313 6.92 -3.81 -63.80
CA VAL A 313 8.29 -3.56 -63.30
C VAL A 313 8.89 -4.74 -62.50
N THR A 314 8.08 -5.70 -62.08
CA THR A 314 8.54 -6.85 -61.26
C THR A 314 9.03 -8.07 -62.06
N HIS A 315 9.14 -7.98 -63.40
CA HIS A 315 9.69 -9.04 -64.24
C HIS A 315 11.14 -8.81 -64.71
N ARG A 316 11.78 -7.71 -64.29
CA ARG A 316 13.20 -7.39 -64.62
C ARG A 316 14.20 -7.50 -63.47
N LEU A 317 13.78 -7.84 -62.25
CA LEU A 317 14.69 -8.00 -61.11
C LEU A 317 14.86 -9.44 -60.62
N THR A 318 14.08 -10.39 -61.14
CA THR A 318 14.24 -11.83 -60.88
C THR A 318 15.20 -12.53 -61.85
N ASN A 319 15.51 -11.94 -63.01
CA ASN A 319 16.48 -12.51 -63.97
C ASN A 319 17.94 -12.05 -63.77
N SER A 320 18.22 -11.08 -62.90
CA SER A 320 19.61 -10.66 -62.61
C SER A 320 20.24 -11.39 -61.40
N ARG A 321 19.45 -12.13 -60.62
CA ARG A 321 19.95 -12.98 -59.52
C ARG A 321 20.20 -14.45 -59.90
N ALA A 322 19.79 -14.88 -61.09
CA ALA A 322 20.01 -16.24 -61.59
C ALA A 322 21.29 -16.40 -62.45
N GLN A 323 21.97 -15.31 -62.83
CA GLN A 323 23.23 -15.37 -63.59
C GLN A 323 24.52 -15.18 -62.77
N ILE A 324 24.42 -14.99 -61.44
CA ILE A 324 25.60 -14.84 -60.55
C ILE A 324 25.86 -16.14 -59.73
N GLN A 325 25.08 -17.21 -59.94
CA GLN A 325 25.29 -18.50 -59.26
C GLN A 325 25.69 -19.67 -60.18
N GLN A 326 26.05 -19.41 -61.45
CA GLN A 326 26.56 -20.43 -62.38
C GLN A 326 27.72 -19.96 -63.28
N GLY A 327 28.66 -19.16 -62.77
CA GLY A 327 29.88 -18.83 -63.51
C GLY A 327 30.99 -18.27 -62.64
N LEU A 328 31.96 -19.13 -62.32
CA LEU A 328 33.30 -18.87 -61.74
C LEU A 328 33.36 -18.36 -60.28
#